data_AF-A0A4S9UB10-F1
#
_entry.id   AF-A0A4S9UB10-F1
#
_cell.length_a   1.000
_cell.length_b   1.000
_cell.length_c   1.000
_cell.angle_alpha   90.00
_cell.angle_beta   90.00
_cell.angle_gamma   90.00
#
_symmetry.space_group_name_H-M   'P 1'
#
loop_
_entity.id
_entity.type
_entity.pdbx_description
1 polymer ?
#
loop_
_entity_poly.entity_id
_entity_poly.type
_entity_poly.pdbx_seq_one_letter_code
_entity_poly.pdbx_strand_id
1 'polypeptide(L)'
;MRAPSQKPRVICSQQLVTANRPLYRYRAERRLLRTRGLTRVGSRRRRVATLSSSRIPFEQLPLQCFQEARKVLNQHRQKKVEDIEAERQKIARLETAPVEPQNKQQHQHRIDSMECYLGTTPDSRRHQRPHGQEEKWRQYARMIIMQRITQMNVVPDVLPAIDPTLNVDISFDPHDVQPGGFVDSRVSEFLAHLNIQP
;
A
#
# COMPACT_ATOMS: atom_id res chain seq x y z
N MET A 1 0.01 -33.21 14.54
CA MET A 1 -0.43 -31.80 14.66
C MET A 1 0.73 -30.88 14.27
N ARG A 2 0.69 -30.26 13.09
CA ARG A 2 1.71 -29.30 12.64
C ARG A 2 1.32 -27.92 13.16
N ALA A 3 2.20 -27.30 13.94
CA ALA A 3 1.97 -25.95 14.47
C ALA A 3 1.68 -24.97 13.33
N PRO A 4 0.82 -23.95 13.55
CA PRO A 4 0.57 -22.93 12.55
C PRO A 4 1.89 -22.28 12.14
N SER A 5 2.05 -22.08 10.84
CA SER A 5 3.18 -21.41 10.19
C SER A 5 3.33 -19.98 10.75
N GLN A 6 3.97 -19.86 11.91
CA GLN A 6 4.33 -18.56 12.46
C GLN A 6 5.36 -17.96 11.51
N LYS A 7 4.96 -16.94 10.74
CA LYS A 7 5.86 -16.18 9.87
C LYS A 7 7.09 -15.78 10.69
N PRO A 8 8.31 -15.99 10.18
CA PRO A 8 9.52 -15.78 10.95
C PRO A 8 9.58 -14.35 11.46
N ARG A 9 9.79 -14.18 12.78
CA ARG A 9 9.80 -12.85 13.42
C ARG A 9 10.96 -12.03 12.86
N VAL A 10 10.65 -10.84 12.32
CA VAL A 10 11.66 -9.85 11.92
C VAL A 10 12.14 -9.17 13.19
N ILE A 11 13.42 -9.35 13.57
CA ILE A 11 13.98 -8.61 14.70
C ILE A 11 14.14 -7.14 14.31
N CYS A 12 13.54 -6.28 15.13
CA CYS A 12 13.78 -4.84 15.16
C CYS A 12 15.27 -4.55 15.41
N SER A 13 15.81 -3.55 14.72
CA SER A 13 17.24 -3.26 14.53
C SER A 13 18.09 -3.09 15.80
N GLN A 14 17.50 -3.10 16.99
CA GLN A 14 18.17 -2.78 18.25
C GLN A 14 18.94 -3.96 18.88
N GLN A 15 18.67 -5.22 18.51
CA GLN A 15 19.38 -6.40 19.08
C GLN A 15 20.59 -6.88 18.26
N LEU A 16 21.05 -6.13 17.25
CA LEU A 16 22.17 -6.53 16.36
C LEU A 16 23.46 -5.73 16.60
N VAL A 17 23.66 -5.14 17.77
CA VAL A 17 24.88 -4.36 18.05
C VAL A 17 26.09 -5.27 18.33
N THR A 18 25.88 -6.52 18.75
CA THR A 18 26.96 -7.44 19.15
C THR A 18 27.14 -8.63 18.20
N ALA A 19 27.11 -8.40 16.89
CA ALA A 19 27.70 -9.34 15.90
C ALA A 19 27.79 -8.72 14.49
N ASN A 20 28.49 -7.59 14.34
CA ASN A 20 28.85 -7.05 13.02
C ASN A 20 29.97 -7.85 12.34
N ARG A 21 29.88 -9.19 12.34
CA ARG A 21 30.69 -10.06 11.48
C ARG A 21 29.81 -10.54 10.33
N PRO A 22 30.11 -10.14 9.09
CA PRO A 22 29.25 -10.49 7.98
C PRO A 22 29.41 -11.97 7.65
N LEU A 23 28.41 -12.78 8.01
CA LEU A 23 28.28 -14.12 7.45
C LEU A 23 27.73 -13.98 6.02
N TYR A 24 28.61 -13.70 5.06
CA TYR A 24 28.30 -13.53 3.62
C TYR A 24 27.92 -14.84 2.91
N ARG A 25 27.60 -15.91 3.63
CA ARG A 25 27.30 -17.22 3.03
C ARG A 25 25.82 -17.52 3.16
N TYR A 26 25.19 -17.85 2.03
CA TYR A 26 23.81 -18.34 1.94
C TYR A 26 23.46 -19.42 2.99
N ARG A 27 24.44 -20.29 3.29
CA ARG A 27 24.31 -21.36 4.29
C ARG A 27 24.15 -20.83 5.72
N ALA A 28 24.81 -19.73 6.08
CA ALA A 28 24.73 -19.16 7.42
C ALA A 28 23.38 -18.46 7.68
N GLU A 29 22.83 -17.80 6.66
CA GLU A 29 21.49 -17.18 6.73
C GLU A 29 20.40 -18.25 6.90
N ARG A 30 20.47 -19.33 6.12
CA ARG A 30 19.59 -20.49 6.29
C ARG A 30 19.72 -21.13 7.68
N ARG A 31 20.93 -21.19 8.24
CA ARG A 31 21.16 -21.70 9.60
C ARG A 31 20.46 -20.82 10.64
N LEU A 32 20.58 -19.49 10.55
CA LEU A 32 19.89 -18.57 11.46
C LEU A 32 18.37 -18.69 11.39
N LEU A 33 17.82 -18.80 10.18
CA LEU A 33 16.39 -19.00 9.98
C LEU A 33 15.90 -20.32 10.60
N ARG A 34 16.67 -21.41 10.43
CA ARG A 34 16.33 -22.72 10.99
C ARG A 34 16.48 -22.80 12.50
N THR A 35 17.57 -22.25 13.07
CA THR A 35 17.88 -22.39 14.50
C THR A 35 17.13 -21.38 15.36
N ARG A 36 16.95 -20.13 14.88
CA ARG A 36 16.37 -19.04 15.67
C ARG A 36 15.04 -18.52 15.10
N GLY A 37 14.60 -18.95 13.92
CA GLY A 37 13.37 -18.44 13.29
C GLY A 37 13.48 -17.00 12.80
N LEU A 38 14.71 -16.47 12.66
CA LEU A 38 14.96 -15.06 12.39
C LEU A 38 15.33 -14.83 10.93
N THR A 39 14.64 -13.87 10.30
CA THR A 39 15.03 -13.32 9.00
C THR A 39 15.82 -12.02 9.19
N ARG A 40 16.80 -11.79 8.31
CA ARG A 40 17.55 -10.54 8.31
C ARG A 40 16.75 -9.46 7.60
N VAL A 41 16.74 -8.25 8.16
CA VAL A 41 16.08 -7.09 7.56
C VAL A 41 16.76 -6.72 6.24
N GLY A 42 15.97 -6.69 5.16
CA GLY A 42 16.38 -6.22 3.84
C GLY A 42 17.23 -7.19 3.00
N SER A 43 17.47 -6.80 1.75
CA SER A 43 18.24 -7.59 0.78
C SER A 43 19.72 -7.71 1.16
N ARG A 44 20.41 -8.71 0.59
CA ARG A 44 21.88 -8.85 0.75
C ARG A 44 22.63 -7.60 0.28
N ARG A 45 22.21 -7.04 -0.87
CA ARG A 45 22.77 -5.81 -1.42
C ARG A 45 22.65 -4.64 -0.46
N ARG A 46 21.47 -4.44 0.14
CA ARG A 46 21.26 -3.40 1.17
C ARG A 46 22.24 -3.55 2.32
N ARG A 47 22.43 -4.77 2.82
CA ARG A 47 23.35 -5.05 3.94
C ARG A 47 24.81 -4.78 3.61
N VAL A 48 25.27 -5.19 2.43
CA VAL A 48 26.63 -4.86 1.94
C VAL A 48 26.78 -3.34 1.86
N ALA A 49 25.83 -2.67 1.20
CA ALA A 49 25.85 -1.21 1.06
C ALA A 49 25.87 -0.51 2.42
N THR A 50 25.03 -0.90 3.38
CA THR A 50 25.01 -0.28 4.73
C THR A 50 26.33 -0.45 5.50
N LEU A 51 27.09 -1.51 5.22
CA LEU A 51 28.41 -1.73 5.82
C LEU A 51 29.51 -0.95 5.08
N SER A 52 29.45 -0.92 3.74
CA SER A 52 30.52 -0.38 2.89
C SER A 52 30.36 1.10 2.55
N SER A 53 29.13 1.60 2.47
CA SER A 53 28.84 2.98 2.08
C SER A 53 28.85 3.93 3.27
N SER A 54 29.08 5.21 2.99
CA SER A 54 28.84 6.29 3.93
C SER A 54 27.38 6.26 4.40
N ARG A 55 27.14 6.30 5.72
CA ARG A 55 25.80 6.26 6.33
C ARG A 55 25.08 7.60 6.27
N ILE A 56 25.06 8.22 5.09
CA ILE A 56 24.41 9.50 4.81
C ILE A 56 22.94 9.21 4.47
N PRO A 57 21.96 9.99 4.96
CA PRO A 57 20.57 9.83 4.56
C PRO A 57 20.41 10.11 3.06
N PHE A 58 19.46 9.43 2.41
CA PHE A 58 19.22 9.54 0.96
C PHE A 58 19.09 11.01 0.49
N GLU A 59 18.49 11.85 1.33
CA GLU A 59 18.27 13.26 1.07
C GLU A 59 19.54 14.12 1.00
N GLN A 60 20.62 13.73 1.70
CA GLN A 60 21.86 14.49 1.80
C GLN A 60 22.95 13.96 0.85
N LEU A 61 22.57 13.12 -0.12
CA LEU A 61 23.50 12.62 -1.11
C LEU A 61 24.11 13.77 -1.94
N PRO A 62 25.45 13.81 -2.13
CA PRO A 62 26.14 14.91 -2.82
C PRO A 62 26.02 14.78 -4.34
N LEU A 63 24.78 14.80 -4.85
CA LEU A 63 24.45 14.72 -6.27
C LEU A 63 23.79 16.05 -6.69
N GLN A 64 24.41 16.77 -7.62
CA GLN A 64 23.98 18.12 -8.00
C GLN A 64 22.52 18.16 -8.51
N CYS A 65 22.22 17.41 -9.57
CA CYS A 65 20.88 17.41 -10.17
C CYS A 65 19.80 16.97 -9.19
N PHE A 66 20.13 16.05 -8.27
CA PHE A 66 19.20 15.57 -7.25
C PHE A 66 18.88 16.66 -6.23
N GLN A 67 19.88 17.41 -5.76
CA GLN A 67 19.67 18.49 -4.80
C GLN A 67 18.91 19.67 -5.43
N GLU A 68 19.21 20.00 -6.68
CA GLU A 68 18.44 21.01 -7.44
C GLU A 68 16.98 20.58 -7.59
N ALA A 69 16.72 19.35 -8.03
CA ALA A 69 15.35 18.80 -8.13
C ALA A 69 14.63 18.83 -6.77
N ARG A 70 15.32 18.47 -5.69
CA ARG A 70 14.75 18.51 -4.33
C ARG A 70 14.36 19.93 -3.90
N LYS A 71 15.16 20.95 -4.23
CA LYS A 71 14.81 22.35 -3.97
C LYS A 71 13.51 22.74 -4.70
N VAL A 72 13.39 22.39 -5.97
CA VAL A 72 12.18 22.65 -6.78
C VAL A 72 10.96 21.96 -6.18
N LEU A 73 11.07 20.68 -5.81
CA LEU A 73 9.97 19.93 -5.19
C LEU A 73 9.57 20.51 -3.82
N ASN A 74 10.54 20.96 -3.02
CA ASN A 74 10.26 21.59 -1.73
C ASN A 74 9.52 22.93 -1.88
N GLN A 75 9.92 23.75 -2.84
CA GLN A 75 9.23 25.00 -3.17
C GLN A 75 7.80 24.73 -3.66
N HIS A 76 7.62 23.74 -4.53
CA HIS A 76 6.29 23.34 -4.99
C HIS A 76 5.42 22.80 -3.85
N ARG A 77 6.01 22.02 -2.94
CA ARG A 77 5.34 21.53 -1.73
C ARG A 77 4.88 22.67 -0.84
N GLN A 78 5.71 23.69 -0.62
CA GLN A 78 5.36 24.88 0.18
C GLN A 78 4.13 25.58 -0.39
N LYS A 79 4.13 25.86 -1.71
CA LYS A 79 2.96 26.43 -2.39
C LYS A 79 1.71 25.59 -2.20
N LYS A 80 1.82 24.25 -2.31
CA LYS A 80 0.67 23.36 -2.06
C LYS A 80 0.19 23.38 -0.62
N VAL A 81 1.07 23.53 0.36
CA VAL A 81 0.69 23.69 1.76
C VAL A 81 -0.02 25.02 1.97
N GLU A 82 0.48 26.12 1.41
CA GLU A 82 -0.16 27.44 1.44
C GLU A 82 -1.56 27.40 0.81
N ASP A 83 -1.72 26.76 -0.36
CA ASP A 83 -3.01 26.56 -1.02
C ASP A 83 -3.98 25.78 -0.10
N ILE A 84 -3.51 24.70 0.53
CA ILE A 84 -4.30 23.88 1.46
C ILE A 84 -4.74 24.69 2.67
N GLU A 85 -3.83 25.48 3.26
CA GLU A 85 -4.14 26.34 4.40
C GLU A 85 -5.18 27.40 4.04
N ALA A 86 -5.06 28.03 2.87
CA ALA A 86 -6.03 28.99 2.37
C ALA A 86 -7.42 28.36 2.20
N GLU A 87 -7.51 27.17 1.60
CA GLU A 87 -8.78 26.44 1.46
C GLU A 87 -9.37 26.04 2.81
N ARG A 88 -8.55 25.55 3.75
CA ARG A 88 -9.00 25.23 5.12
C ARG A 88 -9.55 26.45 5.85
N GLN A 89 -8.90 27.60 5.71
CA GLN A 89 -9.41 28.86 6.28
C GLN A 89 -10.75 29.26 5.65
N LYS A 90 -10.93 29.06 4.33
CA LYS A 90 -12.21 29.32 3.66
C LYS A 90 -13.32 28.40 4.19
N ILE A 91 -13.02 27.10 4.36
CA ILE A 91 -13.96 26.13 4.93
C ILE A 91 -14.36 26.56 6.36
N ALA A 92 -13.40 26.85 7.22
CA ALA A 92 -13.66 27.29 8.59
C ALA A 92 -14.53 28.57 8.65
N ARG A 93 -14.28 29.54 7.76
CA ARG A 93 -15.13 30.74 7.64
C ARG A 93 -16.55 30.40 7.21
N LEU A 94 -16.71 29.48 6.25
CA LEU A 94 -18.02 29.04 5.77
C LEU A 94 -18.81 28.32 6.88
N GLU A 95 -18.17 27.40 7.62
CA GLU A 95 -18.80 26.68 8.73
C GLU A 95 -19.37 27.60 9.81
N THR A 96 -18.65 28.68 10.12
CA THR A 96 -19.09 29.67 11.13
C THR A 96 -20.17 30.64 10.64
N ALA A 97 -20.40 30.74 9.33
CA ALA A 97 -21.34 31.69 8.76
C ALA A 97 -22.79 31.25 9.04
N PRO A 98 -23.68 32.13 9.55
CA PRO A 98 -25.08 31.78 9.73
C PRO A 98 -25.78 31.62 8.38
N VAL A 99 -26.51 30.52 8.20
CA VAL A 99 -27.21 30.18 6.94
C VAL A 99 -28.70 30.00 7.21
N GLU A 100 -29.51 30.61 6.35
CA GLU A 100 -30.96 30.46 6.37
C GLU A 100 -31.39 28.99 6.17
N PRO A 101 -32.49 28.55 6.81
CA PRO A 101 -32.92 27.15 6.78
C PRO A 101 -33.13 26.59 5.36
N GLN A 102 -33.55 27.43 4.41
CA GLN A 102 -33.78 27.03 3.02
C GLN A 102 -32.48 26.68 2.27
N ASN A 103 -31.37 27.35 2.60
CA ASN A 103 -30.10 27.24 1.86
C ASN A 103 -29.09 26.27 2.49
N LYS A 104 -29.47 25.57 3.56
CA LYS A 104 -28.58 24.67 4.32
C LYS A 104 -27.95 23.57 3.46
N GLN A 105 -28.72 22.96 2.57
CA GLN A 105 -28.23 21.86 1.72
C GLN A 105 -27.18 22.33 0.70
N GLN A 106 -27.39 23.50 0.08
CA GLN A 106 -26.42 24.07 -0.86
C GLN A 106 -25.12 24.47 -0.14
N HIS A 107 -25.25 24.98 1.08
CA HIS A 107 -24.11 25.31 1.92
C HIS A 107 -23.29 24.07 2.30
N GLN A 108 -23.96 22.98 2.71
CA GLN A 108 -23.32 21.70 3.00
C GLN A 108 -22.62 21.11 1.76
N HIS A 109 -23.30 21.04 0.61
CA HIS A 109 -22.70 20.57 -0.64
C HIS A 109 -21.45 21.36 -1.04
N ARG A 110 -21.42 22.67 -0.77
CA ARG A 110 -20.26 23.52 -1.00
C ARG A 110 -19.09 23.14 -0.08
N ILE A 111 -19.35 22.91 1.20
CA ILE A 111 -18.34 22.42 2.16
C ILE A 111 -17.83 21.05 1.71
N ASP A 112 -18.72 20.10 1.45
CA ASP A 112 -18.36 18.75 1.00
C ASP A 112 -17.48 18.76 -0.26
N SER A 113 -17.80 19.63 -1.23
CA SER A 113 -17.01 19.79 -2.44
C SER A 113 -15.60 20.32 -2.16
N MET A 114 -15.47 21.30 -1.26
CA MET A 114 -14.19 21.87 -0.86
C MET A 114 -13.35 20.86 -0.08
N GLU A 115 -13.97 20.11 0.84
CA GLU A 115 -13.28 19.08 1.60
C GLU A 115 -12.85 17.89 0.73
N CYS A 116 -13.66 17.52 -0.27
CA CYS A 116 -13.29 16.50 -1.27
C CYS A 116 -12.08 16.93 -2.11
N TYR A 117 -11.97 18.23 -2.44
CA TYR A 117 -10.78 18.76 -3.13
C TYR A 117 -9.51 18.64 -2.27
N LEU A 118 -9.64 18.85 -0.96
CA LEU A 118 -8.55 18.67 0.00
C LEU A 118 -8.27 17.19 0.33
N GLY A 119 -9.19 16.28 -0.01
CA GLY A 119 -9.11 14.86 0.32
C GLY A 119 -9.28 14.56 1.81
N THR A 120 -9.92 15.46 2.56
CA THR A 120 -10.07 15.35 4.03
C THR A 120 -11.31 14.57 4.44
N THR A 121 -12.42 14.72 3.71
CA THR A 121 -13.61 13.93 3.96
C THR A 121 -13.36 12.51 3.46
N PRO A 122 -13.57 11.48 4.31
CA PRO A 122 -13.81 10.15 3.80
C PRO A 122 -15.16 10.20 3.08
N ASP A 123 -15.11 10.46 1.78
CA ASP A 123 -16.25 10.20 0.91
C ASP A 123 -16.66 8.74 1.16
N SER A 124 -17.88 8.51 1.63
CA SER A 124 -18.38 7.17 1.99
C SER A 124 -18.34 6.18 0.81
N ARG A 125 -18.02 6.66 -0.40
CA ARG A 125 -17.83 5.91 -1.63
C ARG A 125 -16.37 5.72 -2.07
N ARG A 126 -15.38 6.19 -1.32
CA ARG A 126 -13.95 5.97 -1.61
C ARG A 126 -13.29 5.15 -0.52
N HIS A 127 -13.24 3.85 -0.74
CA HIS A 127 -12.14 3.03 -0.26
C HIS A 127 -10.85 3.55 -0.93
N GLN A 128 -10.17 4.48 -0.28
CA GLN A 128 -9.04 5.18 -0.91
C GLN A 128 -7.75 4.39 -0.66
N ARG A 129 -7.39 3.55 -1.64
CA ARG A 129 -5.99 3.13 -1.80
C ARG A 129 -5.12 4.37 -1.97
N PRO A 130 -3.89 4.39 -1.42
CA PRO A 130 -2.91 5.41 -1.78
C PRO A 130 -2.82 5.45 -3.32
N HIS A 131 -2.97 6.61 -3.94
CA HIS A 131 -3.16 6.76 -5.39
C HIS A 131 -2.22 5.89 -6.24
N GLY A 132 -0.94 5.76 -5.86
CA GLY A 132 0.04 4.94 -6.58
C GLY A 132 -0.13 3.41 -6.47
N GLN A 133 -0.93 2.90 -5.54
CA GLN A 133 -1.28 1.47 -5.47
C GLN A 133 -2.50 1.16 -6.34
N GLU A 134 -3.46 2.08 -6.40
CA GLU A 134 -4.64 1.96 -7.26
C GLU A 134 -4.26 1.93 -8.74
N GLU A 135 -3.38 2.86 -9.15
CA GLU A 135 -2.87 2.92 -10.52
C GLU A 135 -2.20 1.60 -10.94
N LYS A 136 -1.37 1.03 -10.07
CA LYS A 136 -0.71 -0.26 -10.34
C LYS A 136 -1.69 -1.42 -10.48
N TRP A 137 -2.72 -1.44 -9.62
CA TRP A 137 -3.76 -2.48 -9.70
C TRP A 137 -4.58 -2.34 -10.99
N ARG A 138 -4.98 -1.12 -11.36
CA ARG A 138 -5.67 -0.82 -12.62
C ARG A 138 -4.83 -1.19 -13.85
N GLN A 139 -3.52 -1.02 -13.78
CA GLN A 139 -2.60 -1.30 -14.88
C GLN A 139 -2.44 -2.78 -15.21
N TYR A 140 -2.71 -3.73 -14.30
CA TYR A 140 -2.40 -5.13 -14.56
C TYR A 140 -3.42 -6.10 -13.96
N ALA A 141 -3.50 -6.15 -12.63
CA ALA A 141 -4.32 -7.13 -11.92
C ALA A 141 -5.80 -6.99 -12.24
N ARG A 142 -6.33 -5.76 -12.34
CA ARG A 142 -7.73 -5.53 -12.74
C ARG A 142 -8.01 -6.01 -14.16
N MET A 143 -7.08 -5.82 -15.10
CA MET A 143 -7.27 -6.29 -16.48
C MET A 143 -7.31 -7.82 -16.54
N ILE A 144 -6.45 -8.50 -15.79
CA ILE A 144 -6.46 -9.97 -15.70
C ILE A 144 -7.77 -10.46 -15.08
N ILE A 145 -8.21 -9.87 -13.97
CA ILE A 145 -9.46 -10.26 -13.32
C ILE A 145 -10.64 -10.08 -14.28
N MET A 146 -10.75 -8.93 -14.95
CA MET A 146 -11.82 -8.67 -15.91
C MET A 146 -11.77 -9.65 -17.10
N GLN A 147 -10.58 -9.92 -17.62
CA GLN A 147 -10.39 -10.91 -18.67
C GLN A 147 -10.87 -12.30 -18.22
N ARG A 148 -10.61 -12.69 -16.97
CA ARG A 148 -11.04 -14.00 -16.44
C ARG A 148 -12.54 -14.07 -16.17
N ILE A 149 -13.15 -13.02 -15.61
CA ILE A 149 -14.60 -12.93 -15.39
C ILE A 149 -15.35 -13.13 -16.71
N THR A 150 -14.89 -12.44 -17.76
CA THR A 150 -15.50 -12.52 -19.10
C THR A 150 -15.25 -13.87 -19.77
N GLN A 151 -14.01 -14.39 -19.75
CA GLN A 151 -13.68 -15.70 -20.35
C GLN A 151 -14.40 -16.88 -19.68
N MET A 152 -14.63 -16.81 -18.36
CA MET A 152 -15.26 -17.87 -17.58
C MET A 152 -16.79 -17.70 -17.48
N ASN A 153 -17.38 -16.77 -18.23
CA ASN A 153 -18.81 -16.43 -18.23
C ASN A 153 -19.41 -16.11 -16.85
N VAL A 154 -18.58 -15.62 -15.90
CA VAL A 154 -19.08 -15.17 -14.60
C VAL A 154 -20.10 -14.04 -14.78
N VAL A 155 -19.86 -13.19 -15.79
CA VAL A 155 -20.87 -12.31 -16.38
C VAL A 155 -21.23 -12.92 -17.75
N PRO A 156 -22.51 -13.23 -18.03
CA PRO A 156 -23.72 -12.87 -17.28
C PRO A 156 -24.22 -13.92 -16.26
N ASP A 157 -23.60 -15.10 -16.17
CA ASP A 157 -24.22 -16.27 -15.51
C ASP A 157 -24.45 -16.09 -14.01
N VAL A 158 -23.47 -15.52 -13.30
CA VAL A 158 -23.55 -15.28 -11.85
C VAL A 158 -24.08 -13.90 -11.55
N LEU A 159 -23.59 -12.89 -12.28
CA LEU A 159 -23.98 -11.49 -12.12
C LEU A 159 -24.19 -10.83 -13.48
N PRO A 160 -25.17 -9.92 -13.60
CA PRO A 160 -25.47 -9.26 -14.87
C PRO A 160 -24.36 -8.30 -15.33
N ALA A 161 -23.67 -7.65 -14.38
CA ALA A 161 -22.52 -6.79 -14.64
C ALA A 161 -21.68 -6.68 -13.36
N ILE A 162 -20.36 -6.51 -13.52
CA ILE A 162 -19.45 -6.30 -12.40
C ILE A 162 -18.38 -5.27 -12.76
N ASP A 163 -18.19 -4.29 -11.88
CA ASP A 163 -17.04 -3.39 -11.90
C ASP A 163 -16.20 -3.67 -10.64
N PRO A 164 -15.11 -4.45 -10.75
CA PRO A 164 -14.31 -4.78 -9.58
C PRO A 164 -13.61 -3.52 -9.07
N THR A 165 -14.01 -3.03 -7.90
CA THR A 165 -13.43 -1.85 -7.22
C THR A 165 -12.36 -2.22 -6.19
N LEU A 166 -12.37 -3.48 -5.72
CA LEU A 166 -11.47 -4.01 -4.70
C LEU A 166 -10.51 -5.06 -5.28
N ASN A 167 -9.25 -5.08 -4.82
CA ASN A 167 -8.35 -6.19 -5.14
C ASN A 167 -8.59 -7.32 -4.13
N VAL A 168 -8.87 -8.51 -4.65
CA VAL A 168 -9.19 -9.69 -3.85
C VAL A 168 -8.24 -10.80 -4.29
N ASP A 169 -7.31 -11.14 -3.42
CA ASP A 169 -6.40 -12.27 -3.63
C ASP A 169 -6.85 -13.43 -2.73
N ILE A 170 -6.92 -14.64 -3.30
CA ILE A 170 -7.30 -15.87 -2.60
C ILE A 170 -6.08 -16.76 -2.45
N SER A 171 -5.84 -17.23 -1.24
CA SER A 171 -4.74 -18.15 -0.92
C SER A 171 -5.24 -19.35 -0.13
N PHE A 172 -4.80 -20.55 -0.48
CA PHE A 172 -5.00 -21.78 0.29
C PHE A 172 -3.66 -22.17 0.88
N ASP A 173 -3.40 -21.86 2.14
CA ASP A 173 -2.08 -21.95 2.75
C ASP A 173 -1.38 -23.29 2.42
N PRO A 174 -0.17 -23.28 1.82
CA PRO A 174 0.72 -22.14 1.51
C PRO A 174 0.68 -21.61 0.06
N HIS A 175 -0.35 -21.93 -0.73
CA HIS A 175 -0.43 -21.65 -2.17
C HIS A 175 -1.30 -20.42 -2.49
N ASP A 176 -0.70 -19.43 -3.15
CA ASP A 176 -1.43 -18.32 -3.76
C ASP A 176 -2.06 -18.79 -5.07
N VAL A 177 -3.36 -18.50 -5.25
CA VAL A 177 -4.12 -18.94 -6.42
C VAL A 177 -4.29 -17.81 -7.41
N GLN A 178 -3.95 -18.08 -8.67
CA GLN A 178 -4.18 -17.15 -9.78
C GLN A 178 -5.67 -17.12 -10.16
N PRO A 179 -6.21 -15.97 -10.61
CA PRO A 179 -7.58 -15.89 -11.08
C PRO A 179 -7.85 -16.86 -12.26
N GLY A 180 -8.84 -17.74 -12.09
CA GLY A 180 -9.17 -18.78 -13.06
C GLY A 180 -8.22 -19.99 -13.08
N GLY A 181 -7.30 -20.09 -12.11
CA GLY A 181 -6.44 -21.26 -11.95
C GLY A 181 -7.19 -22.46 -11.37
N PHE A 182 -6.84 -23.65 -11.85
CA PHE A 182 -7.36 -24.90 -11.28
C PHE A 182 -6.64 -25.24 -9.97
N VAL A 183 -7.40 -25.71 -8.98
CA VAL A 183 -6.92 -26.09 -7.66
C VAL A 183 -7.29 -27.56 -7.42
N ASP A 184 -6.33 -28.36 -6.94
CA ASP A 184 -6.57 -29.76 -6.59
C ASP A 184 -7.50 -29.85 -5.37
N SER A 185 -8.37 -30.86 -5.34
CA SER A 185 -9.36 -31.06 -4.27
C SER A 185 -8.70 -31.15 -2.88
N ARG A 186 -7.48 -31.70 -2.82
CA ARG A 186 -6.69 -31.80 -1.58
C ARG A 186 -6.26 -30.44 -1.03
N VAL A 187 -6.10 -29.44 -1.88
CA VAL A 187 -5.72 -28.07 -1.49
C VAL A 187 -6.97 -27.28 -1.09
N SER A 188 -8.08 -27.46 -1.81
CA SER A 188 -9.36 -26.80 -1.53
C SER A 188 -10.17 -27.43 -0.39
N GLU A 189 -9.70 -28.53 0.22
CA GLU A 189 -10.35 -29.13 1.39
C GLU A 189 -10.30 -28.19 2.62
N PHE A 190 -9.24 -27.37 2.70
CA PHE A 190 -9.08 -26.39 3.78
C PHE A 190 -9.66 -25.03 3.39
N LEU A 191 -10.10 -24.27 4.40
CA LEU A 191 -10.66 -22.94 4.21
C LEU A 191 -9.66 -22.00 3.52
N ALA A 192 -10.15 -21.24 2.54
CA ALA A 192 -9.37 -20.22 1.87
C ALA A 192 -9.19 -18.98 2.76
N HIS A 193 -8.03 -18.33 2.65
CA HIS A 193 -7.79 -17.02 3.22
C HIS A 193 -7.94 -15.95 2.13
N LEU A 194 -8.70 -14.89 2.43
CA LEU A 194 -8.92 -13.76 1.54
C LEU A 194 -8.07 -12.57 1.99
N ASN A 195 -7.25 -12.04 1.08
CA ASN A 195 -6.55 -10.79 1.27
C ASN A 195 -7.25 -9.70 0.46
N ILE A 196 -8.02 -8.87 1.15
CA ILE A 196 -8.82 -7.81 0.55
C ILE A 196 -8.07 -6.49 0.75
N GLN A 197 -7.74 -5.82 -0.36
CA GLN A 197 -7.20 -4.47 -0.32
C GLN A 197 -8.31 -3.48 -0.72
N PRO A 198 -8.80 -2.66 0.24
CA PRO A 198 -9.78 -1.61 -0.02
C PRO A 198 -9.18 -0.62 -1.02
#